data_AF-A0A7K0PXX7-F1
#
_entry.id   AF-A0A7K0PXX7-F1
#
_cell.length_a   1.000
_cell.length_b   1.000
_cell.length_c   1.000
_cell.angle_alpha   90.00
_cell.angle_beta   90.00
_cell.angle_gamma   90.00
#
_symmetry.space_group_name_H-M   'P 1'
#
loop_
_entity.id
_entity.type
_entity.pdbx_description
1 polymer ?
#
loop_
_entity_poly.entity_id
_entity_poly.type
_entity_poly.pdbx_seq_one_letter_code
_entity_poly.pdbx_strand_id
1 'polypeptide(L)' 'MTSPESDPGSAASPWAGDEERVVESALRPHSLGEFVGQPKVARQLDLVLEGAKRRGRPPDHVLLSGPPGLGKTSLA' A
#
# COMPACT_ATOMS: atom_id res chain seq x y z
N MET A 1 20.71 32.31 -9.51
CA MET A 1 19.87 32.71 -8.37
C MET A 1 18.54 33.13 -8.98
N THR A 2 17.55 32.26 -9.09
CA THR A 2 16.64 31.88 -8.01
C THR A 2 16.07 30.47 -8.24
N SER A 3 16.08 29.68 -7.17
CA SER A 3 15.47 28.36 -7.03
C SER A 3 13.95 28.38 -7.31
N PRO A 4 13.34 27.29 -7.79
CA PRO A 4 11.94 27.01 -7.47
C PRO A 4 11.89 26.36 -6.08
N GLU A 5 11.35 27.10 -5.12
CA GLU A 5 10.95 26.60 -3.82
C GLU A 5 9.76 25.63 -4.03
N SER A 6 9.89 24.39 -3.57
CA SER A 6 8.81 23.39 -3.59
C SER A 6 8.86 22.60 -2.29
N ASP A 7 8.01 22.97 -1.33
CA ASP A 7 7.68 22.21 -0.12
C ASP A 7 6.40 22.84 0.50
N PRO A 8 5.56 22.18 1.33
CA PRO A 8 5.43 20.78 1.71
C PRO A 8 3.98 20.28 1.54
N GLY A 9 3.74 19.46 0.54
CA GLY A 9 2.46 18.79 0.34
C GLY A 9 2.73 17.53 -0.46
N SER A 10 3.50 16.62 0.14
CA SER A 10 3.96 15.36 -0.45
C SER A 10 2.78 14.47 -0.87
N ALA A 11 2.15 14.82 -1.98
CA ALA A 11 1.55 13.86 -2.87
C ALA A 11 2.74 13.22 -3.58
N ALA A 12 2.96 11.92 -3.33
CA ALA A 12 3.95 11.13 -4.03
C ALA A 12 3.90 11.48 -5.52
N SER A 13 5.02 11.94 -6.06
CA SER A 13 5.12 12.25 -7.48
C SER A 13 4.74 10.99 -8.27
N PRO A 14 3.85 11.07 -9.27
CA PRO A 14 3.58 9.92 -10.14
C PRO A 14 4.82 9.50 -10.96
N TRP A 15 5.89 10.29 -10.88
CA TRP A 15 7.18 10.08 -11.51
C TRP A 15 8.25 9.92 -10.42
N ALA A 16 8.07 8.96 -9.52
CA ALA A 16 9.13 8.55 -8.60
C ALA A 16 10.37 8.16 -9.42
N GLY A 17 11.54 8.67 -9.04
CA GLY A 17 12.82 8.27 -9.66
C GLY A 17 13.12 6.79 -9.40
N ASP A 18 14.02 6.19 -10.17
CA ASP A 18 14.35 4.75 -10.01
C ASP A 18 14.79 4.41 -8.58
N GLU A 19 15.56 5.29 -7.93
CA GLU A 19 16.00 5.10 -6.54
C GLU A 19 14.83 5.16 -5.53
N GLU A 20 13.89 6.08 -5.72
CA GLU A 20 12.73 6.23 -4.85
C GLU A 20 11.79 5.01 -4.94
N ARG A 21 11.63 4.44 -6.14
CA ARG A 21 10.87 3.20 -6.34
C ARG A 21 11.53 2.00 -5.67
N VAL A 22 12.86 1.91 -5.69
CA VAL A 22 13.59 0.84 -5.00
C VAL A 22 13.39 0.95 -3.49
N VAL A 23 13.50 2.16 -2.93
CA VAL A 23 13.27 2.39 -1.49
C VAL A 23 11.83 2.10 -1.10
N GLU A 24 10.85 2.57 -1.89
CA GLU A 24 9.43 2.30 -1.64
C GLU A 24 9.12 0.79 -1.70
N SER A 25 9.70 0.08 -2.66
CA SER A 25 9.53 -1.36 -2.79
C SER A 25 10.08 -2.13 -1.57
N ALA A 26 11.15 -1.63 -0.96
CA ALA A 26 11.74 -2.22 0.24
C ALA A 26 10.93 -1.93 1.51
N LEU A 27 10.12 -0.86 1.53
CA LEU A 27 9.26 -0.49 2.65
C LEU A 27 7.86 -1.11 2.56
N ARG A 28 7.46 -1.59 1.38
CA ARG A 28 6.17 -2.23 1.18
C ARG A 28 6.19 -3.64 1.79
N PRO A 29 5.22 -3.99 2.65
CA PRO A 29 5.17 -5.31 3.25
C PRO A 29 4.99 -6.41 2.19
N HIS A 30 5.77 -7.49 2.29
CA HIS A 30 5.66 -8.65 1.39
C HIS A 30 4.53 -9.60 1.80
N SER A 31 4.11 -9.54 3.06
CA SER A 31 3.01 -10.32 3.61
C SER A 31 2.11 -9.47 4.49
N LEU A 32 0.85 -9.88 4.65
CA LEU A 32 -0.08 -9.23 5.58
C LEU A 32 0.40 -9.30 7.04
N GLY A 33 1.31 -10.23 7.36
CA GLY A 33 1.94 -10.33 8.68
C GLY A 33 2.97 -9.24 8.96
N GLU A 34 3.56 -8.64 7.91
CA GLU A 34 4.47 -7.50 8.02
C GLU A 34 3.73 -6.16 8.07
N PHE A 35 2.42 -6.15 7.83
CA PHE A 35 1.64 -4.92 7.87
C PHE A 35 1.47 -4.44 9.32
N VAL A 36 2.21 -3.38 9.66
CA VAL A 36 2.21 -2.81 11.00
C VAL A 36 0.98 -1.93 11.21
N GLY A 37 0.21 -2.25 12.25
CA GLY A 37 -1.03 -1.54 12.57
C GLY A 37 -2.25 -2.11 11.84
N GLN A 38 -3.43 -1.67 12.25
CA GLN A 38 -4.72 -2.12 11.68
C GLN A 38 -4.89 -3.66 11.60
N PRO A 39 -4.65 -4.42 12.69
CA PRO A 39 -4.68 -5.90 12.67
C PRO A 39 -6.04 -6.47 12.27
N LYS A 40 -7.13 -5.72 12.47
CA LYS A 40 -8.48 -6.10 12.03
C LYS A 40 -8.57 -6.14 10.50
N VAL A 41 -8.03 -5.14 9.81
CA VAL A 41 -8.06 -5.04 8.35
C VAL A 41 -7.21 -6.13 7.72
N ALA A 42 -5.98 -6.31 8.21
CA ALA A 42 -5.08 -7.38 7.76
C ALA A 42 -5.74 -8.76 7.87
N ARG A 43 -6.37 -9.08 9.02
CA ARG A 43 -7.07 -10.36 9.20
C ARG A 43 -8.29 -10.53 8.29
N GLN A 44 -9.05 -9.47 8.04
CA GLN A 44 -10.19 -9.55 7.12
C GLN A 44 -9.74 -9.81 5.68
N LEU A 45 -8.67 -9.15 5.24
CA LEU A 45 -8.09 -9.38 3.92
C LEU A 45 -7.51 -10.80 3.80
N ASP A 46 -6.84 -11.29 4.84
CA ASP A 46 -6.31 -12.65 4.90
C ASP A 46 -7.42 -13.70 4.73
N LEU A 47 -8.56 -13.55 5.43
CA LEU A 47 -9.72 -14.43 5.27
C LEU A 47 -10.27 -14.45 3.84
N VAL A 48 -10.32 -13.30 3.17
CA VAL A 48 -10.78 -13.18 1.77
C VAL A 48 -9.81 -13.90 0.84
N LEU A 49 -8.51 -13.67 1.00
CA LEU A 49 -7.46 -14.28 0.18
C LEU A 49 -7.40 -15.80 0.39
N GLU A 50 -7.46 -16.27 1.63
CA GLU A 50 -7.51 -17.70 1.93
C GLU A 50 -8.76 -18.37 1.36
N GLY A 51 -9.92 -17.71 1.44
CA GLY A 51 -11.14 -18.19 0.79
C GLY A 51 -11.01 -18.29 -0.74
N ALA A 52 -10.36 -17.32 -1.37
CA ALA A 52 -10.08 -17.33 -2.81
C ALA A 52 -9.11 -18.47 -3.19
N LYS A 53 -7.99 -18.61 -2.47
CA LYS A 53 -7.01 -19.70 -2.66
C LYS A 53 -7.69 -21.07 -2.58
N ARG A 54 -8.51 -21.31 -1.55
CA ARG A 54 -9.23 -22.58 -1.38
C ARG A 54 -10.21 -22.89 -2.52
N ARG A 55 -10.79 -21.87 -3.13
CA ARG A 55 -11.71 -22.02 -4.27
C ARG A 55 -10.98 -22.11 -5.62
N GLY A 56 -9.67 -21.89 -5.66
CA GLY A 56 -8.90 -21.86 -6.92
C GLY A 56 -9.33 -20.74 -7.87
N ARG A 57 -10.00 -19.70 -7.36
CA ARG A 57 -10.44 -18.54 -8.15
C ARG A 57 -10.00 -17.25 -7.46
N PRO A 58 -9.66 -16.18 -8.21
CA PRO A 58 -9.37 -14.89 -7.62
C PRO A 58 -10.49 -14.41 -6.67
N PRO A 59 -10.15 -13.66 -5.61
CA PRO A 59 -11.17 -12.98 -4.81
C PRO A 59 -11.94 -11.99 -5.69
N ASP A 60 -13.15 -11.66 -5.27
CA ASP A 60 -13.90 -10.55 -5.88
C ASP A 60 -13.15 -9.21 -5.66
N HIS A 61 -13.60 -8.14 -6.31
CA HIS A 61 -12.96 -6.82 -6.20
C HIS A 61 -12.98 -6.30 -4.75
N VAL A 62 -11.85 -5.77 -4.30
CA VAL A 62 -11.68 -5.14 -2.97
C VAL A 62 -11.41 -3.65 -3.15
N LEU A 63 -12.16 -2.81 -2.43
CA LEU A 63 -11.93 -1.36 -2.37
C LEU A 63 -11.31 -1.00 -1.01
N LEU A 64 -10.12 -0.40 -1.03
CA LEU A 64 -9.49 0.16 0.16
C LEU A 64 -9.86 1.65 0.27
N SER A 65 -10.62 2.04 1.30
CA SER A 65 -11.05 3.42 1.53
C SER A 65 -10.71 3.90 2.94
N GLY A 66 -10.46 5.22 3.08
CA GLY A 66 -10.20 5.85 4.38
C GLY A 66 -9.29 7.08 4.29
N PRO A 67 -9.15 7.84 5.40
CA PRO A 67 -8.24 8.98 5.53
C PRO A 67 -6.80 8.74 5.01
N PRO A 68 -6.04 9.78 4.64
CA PRO A 68 -4.63 9.64 4.25
C PRO A 68 -3.81 9.02 5.40
N GLY A 69 -2.73 8.32 5.06
CA GLY A 69 -1.81 7.71 6.06
C GLY A 69 -2.22 6.32 6.59
N LEU A 70 -3.33 5.74 6.15
CA LEU A 70 -3.80 4.42 6.59
C LEU A 70 -3.22 3.23 5.82
N GLY A 71 -2.11 3.40 5.09
CA GLY A 71 -1.43 2.29 4.41
C GLY A 71 -2.20 1.66 3.23
N LYS A 72 -3.18 2.37 2.64
CA LYS A 72 -3.96 1.87 1.48
C LYS A 72 -3.06 1.52 0.29
N THR A 73 -2.13 2.41 -0.04
CA THR A 73 -1.14 2.21 -1.11
C THR A 73 -0.09 1.16 -0.73
N SER A 74 0.15 0.94 0.56
CA SER A 74 1.08 -0.10 1.02
C SER A 74 0.49 -1.51 0.91
N LEU A 75 -0.84 -1.64 0.90
CA LEU A 75 -1.56 -2.91 0.79
C LEU A 75 -1.95 -3.33 -0.65
N ALA A 76 -1.99 -2.38 -1.59
CA ALA A 76 -2.54 -2.56 -2.94
C ALA A 76 -1.50 -2.95 -3.97
#